data_AF-A0A3M7DGX5-F1
#
_entry.id   AF-A0A3M7DGX5-F1
#
_cell.length_a   1.000
_cell.length_b   1.000
_cell.length_c   1.000
_cell.angle_alpha   90.00
_cell.angle_beta   90.00
_cell.angle_gamma   90.00
#
_symmetry.space_group_name_H-M   'P 1'
#
loop_
_entity.id
_entity.type
_entity.pdbx_description
1 polymer ?
#
loop_
_entity_poly.entity_id
_entity_poly.type
_entity_poly.pdbx_seq_one_letter_code
_entity_poly.pdbx_strand_id
1 'polypeptide(L)'
;MAAQHDKAGHWANYVPHDLKYAADFEDALAKVALDVDATHDGIRVIPDSSDEQAVDGASVRAKDVSLQSLPNISEDDLPLPLEDSRRIFVSPVPGVKLTHPAGYLEGGPGLDPEMDTFQEDFLARHPDVTTPAELKSAVGKEVDEAVEQLKERLRKRRAAKERNEQIEKELKALRDQHEMELKIHNRMREESERKKEAREKRRRDREGG
;
A
#
# COMPACT_ATOMS: atom_id res chain seq x y z
N MET A 1 5.86 -11.44 30.65
CA MET A 1 6.95 -12.43 30.52
C MET A 1 7.73 -12.05 29.29
N ALA A 2 8.97 -11.58 29.50
CA ALA A 2 9.88 -11.23 28.41
C ALA A 2 10.46 -12.50 27.82
N ALA A 3 10.31 -12.70 26.51
CA ALA A 3 11.02 -13.73 25.76
C ALA A 3 11.85 -13.04 24.69
N GLN A 4 13.15 -13.29 24.78
CA GLN A 4 14.22 -12.85 23.92
C GLN A 4 13.93 -13.18 22.44
N HIS A 5 14.04 -12.19 21.56
CA HIS A 5 14.24 -12.41 20.12
C HIS A 5 15.33 -11.49 19.57
N ASP A 6 16.46 -11.40 20.28
CA ASP A 6 17.73 -11.00 19.67
C ASP A 6 18.36 -12.25 19.03
N LYS A 7 17.77 -12.71 17.93
CA LYS A 7 18.51 -13.48 16.92
C LYS A 7 18.78 -12.51 15.79
N ALA A 8 20.03 -12.47 15.31
CA ALA A 8 20.47 -11.54 14.29
C ALA A 8 19.44 -11.44 13.15
N GLY A 9 18.86 -10.25 12.98
CA GLY A 9 17.68 -9.94 12.15
C GLY A 9 17.93 -10.02 10.64
N HIS A 10 18.40 -11.18 10.18
CA HIS A 10 18.68 -11.43 8.77
C HIS A 10 17.46 -11.96 8.02
N TRP A 11 16.44 -12.40 8.75
CA TRP A 11 15.20 -12.98 8.24
C TRP A 11 14.01 -12.37 8.95
N ALA A 12 12.90 -12.25 8.23
CA ALA A 12 11.63 -11.82 8.78
C ALA A 12 10.98 -12.98 9.55
N ASN A 13 10.35 -12.61 10.66
CA ASN A 13 9.47 -13.47 11.47
C ASN A 13 7.97 -13.14 11.24
N TYR A 14 7.68 -12.31 10.24
CA TYR A 14 6.36 -11.82 9.86
C TYR A 14 6.09 -12.11 8.38
N VAL A 15 4.82 -12.11 8.01
CA VAL A 15 4.38 -12.15 6.59
C VAL A 15 3.78 -10.78 6.24
N PRO A 16 3.86 -10.28 4.99
CA PRO A 16 3.37 -8.94 4.65
C PRO A 16 1.91 -8.65 5.03
N HIS A 17 1.05 -9.66 5.11
CA HIS A 17 -0.34 -9.49 5.52
C HIS A 17 -0.52 -9.20 7.02
N ASP A 18 0.51 -9.45 7.84
CA ASP A 18 0.50 -9.17 9.29
C ASP A 18 0.89 -7.71 9.58
N LEU A 19 1.49 -7.04 8.60
CA LEU A 19 1.95 -5.66 8.74
C LEU A 19 0.76 -4.69 8.86
N LYS A 20 0.98 -3.61 9.61
CA LYS A 20 -0.01 -2.54 9.76
C LYS A 20 -0.27 -1.90 8.41
N TYR A 21 -1.55 -1.78 8.06
CA TYR A 21 -1.95 -1.05 6.87
C TYR A 21 -1.52 0.42 6.93
N ALA A 22 -0.81 0.89 5.90
CA ALA A 22 -0.41 2.28 5.75
C ALA A 22 -0.89 2.84 4.41
N ALA A 23 -1.88 3.75 4.46
CA ALA A 23 -2.50 4.31 3.26
C ALA A 23 -1.50 5.06 2.36
N ASP A 24 -0.55 5.78 2.98
CA ASP A 24 0.46 6.58 2.26
C ASP A 24 1.42 5.69 1.47
N PHE A 25 1.84 4.55 2.06
CA PHE A 25 2.67 3.55 1.37
C PHE A 25 1.93 2.96 0.17
N GLU A 26 0.68 2.56 0.36
CA GLU A 26 -0.15 1.97 -0.69
C GLU A 26 -0.46 2.96 -1.83
N ASP A 27 -0.61 4.25 -1.51
CA ASP A 27 -0.78 5.32 -2.49
C ASP A 27 0.50 5.56 -3.29
N ALA A 28 1.66 5.59 -2.62
CA ALA A 28 2.96 5.70 -3.28
C ALA A 28 3.22 4.49 -4.18
N LEU A 29 2.92 3.27 -3.70
CA LEU A 29 3.05 2.03 -4.46
C LEU A 29 2.14 2.03 -5.69
N ALA A 30 0.88 2.43 -5.54
CA ALA A 30 -0.05 2.56 -6.66
C ALA A 30 0.45 3.57 -7.70
N LYS A 31 1.04 4.68 -7.27
CA LYS A 31 1.58 5.70 -8.18
C LYS A 31 2.75 5.17 -9.01
N VAL A 32 3.68 4.48 -8.37
CA VAL A 32 4.93 4.02 -9.00
C VAL A 32 4.72 2.75 -9.82
N ALA A 33 4.05 1.73 -9.26
CA ALA A 33 3.89 0.43 -9.93
C ALA A 33 2.92 0.46 -11.13
N LEU A 34 2.07 1.49 -11.22
CA LEU A 34 1.17 1.71 -12.35
C LEU A 34 1.73 2.71 -13.38
N ASP A 35 2.90 3.28 -13.13
CA ASP A 35 3.58 4.13 -14.10
C ASP A 35 4.11 3.27 -15.25
N VAL A 36 3.81 3.68 -16.48
CA VAL A 36 4.19 2.96 -17.71
C VAL A 36 5.68 3.18 -18.02
N ASP A 37 6.23 4.31 -17.57
CA ASP A 37 7.62 4.68 -17.79
C ASP A 37 8.55 4.18 -16.66
N ALA A 38 8.01 3.47 -15.66
CA ALA A 38 8.80 2.95 -14.55
C ALA A 38 9.81 1.88 -15.00
N THR A 39 11.05 2.02 -14.54
CA THR A 39 12.17 1.12 -14.83
C THR A 39 12.52 0.23 -13.64
N HIS A 40 13.13 -0.91 -13.92
CA HIS A 40 13.71 -1.80 -12.90
C HIS A 40 15.06 -1.26 -12.45
N ASP A 41 15.02 -0.26 -11.57
CA ASP A 41 16.23 0.35 -11.01
C ASP A 41 16.69 -0.36 -9.74
N GLY A 42 18.00 -0.36 -9.50
CA GLY A 42 18.60 -0.91 -8.29
C GLY A 42 19.70 -1.92 -8.57
N ILE A 43 20.36 -2.36 -7.51
CA ILE A 43 21.43 -3.34 -7.58
C ILE A 43 20.82 -4.73 -7.77
N ARG A 44 21.19 -5.39 -8.86
CA ARG A 44 20.83 -6.78 -9.13
C ARG A 44 21.78 -7.74 -8.42
N VAL A 45 21.22 -8.76 -7.76
CA VAL A 45 22.05 -9.85 -7.21
C VAL A 45 22.24 -10.94 -8.24
N ILE A 46 23.49 -11.24 -8.55
CA ILE A 46 23.92 -12.29 -9.48
C ILE A 46 24.17 -13.57 -8.68
N PRO A 47 23.53 -14.70 -9.05
CA PRO A 47 23.82 -15.99 -8.44
C PRO A 47 25.29 -16.39 -8.61
N ASP A 48 25.88 -17.06 -7.62
CA ASP A 48 27.29 -17.49 -7.70
C ASP A 48 27.56 -18.51 -8.81
N SER A 49 26.52 -19.20 -9.29
CA SER A 49 26.57 -20.13 -10.41
C SER A 49 26.56 -19.45 -11.79
N SER A 50 26.41 -18.12 -11.85
CA SER A 50 26.40 -17.36 -13.10
C SER A 50 27.82 -16.99 -13.53
N ASP A 51 28.09 -17.11 -14.83
CA ASP A 51 29.33 -16.63 -15.46
C ASP A 51 29.37 -15.09 -15.62
N GLU A 52 28.27 -14.41 -15.28
CA GLU A 52 28.17 -12.95 -15.36
C GLU A 52 29.11 -12.25 -14.37
N GLN A 53 29.79 -11.19 -14.83
CA GLN A 53 30.63 -10.34 -13.99
C GLN A 53 29.79 -9.24 -13.32
N ALA A 54 30.05 -9.00 -12.03
CA ALA A 54 29.44 -7.90 -11.30
C ALA A 54 29.92 -6.55 -11.85
N VAL A 55 28.99 -5.59 -11.93
CA VAL A 55 29.24 -4.23 -12.42
C VAL A 55 28.98 -3.26 -11.26
N ASP A 56 29.98 -2.44 -10.93
CA ASP A 56 29.88 -1.50 -9.82
C ASP A 56 28.65 -0.58 -9.96
N GLY A 57 27.90 -0.45 -8.86
CA GLY A 57 26.64 0.31 -8.80
C GLY A 57 25.43 -0.31 -9.52
N ALA A 58 25.58 -1.41 -10.27
CA ALA A 58 24.48 -2.04 -11.02
C ALA A 58 24.21 -3.49 -10.61
N SER A 59 25.24 -4.24 -10.24
CA SER A 59 25.10 -5.63 -9.81
C SER A 59 26.16 -6.06 -8.81
N VAL A 60 25.80 -7.04 -7.97
CA VAL A 60 26.66 -7.62 -6.94
C VAL A 60 26.48 -9.14 -6.94
N ARG A 61 27.52 -9.92 -6.62
CA ARG A 61 27.33 -11.37 -6.48
C ARG A 61 26.68 -11.71 -5.15
N ALA A 62 25.93 -12.80 -5.12
CA ALA A 62 25.26 -13.29 -3.91
C ALA A 62 26.24 -13.46 -2.74
N LYS A 63 27.41 -14.07 -2.95
CA LYS A 63 28.45 -14.22 -1.92
C LYS A 63 29.06 -12.92 -1.39
N ASP A 64 28.99 -11.84 -2.18
CA ASP A 64 29.58 -10.55 -1.82
C ASP A 64 28.58 -9.70 -1.02
N VAL A 65 27.30 -10.09 -0.97
CA VAL A 65 26.29 -9.46 -0.11
C VAL A 65 26.45 -9.98 1.31
N SER A 66 27.09 -9.19 2.17
CA SER A 66 27.18 -9.52 3.60
C SER A 66 25.85 -9.24 4.30
N LEU A 67 25.25 -10.28 4.89
CA LEU A 67 24.02 -10.15 5.69
C LEU A 67 24.19 -9.17 6.87
N GLN A 68 25.41 -8.97 7.36
CA GLN A 68 25.72 -8.01 8.43
C GLN A 68 25.78 -6.55 7.95
N SER A 69 25.98 -6.33 6.65
CA SER A 69 25.95 -4.99 6.04
C SER A 69 24.55 -4.55 5.63
N LEU A 70 23.57 -5.46 5.63
CA LEU A 70 22.19 -5.14 5.31
C LEU A 70 21.55 -4.34 6.46
N PRO A 71 20.61 -3.43 6.16
CA PRO A 71 19.97 -2.60 7.16
C PRO A 71 19.14 -3.47 8.11
N ASN A 72 19.36 -3.34 9.43
CA ASN A 72 18.46 -3.91 10.42
C ASN A 72 17.17 -3.07 10.48
N ILE A 73 16.02 -3.68 10.18
CA ILE A 73 14.71 -3.01 10.11
C ILE A 73 13.77 -3.75 11.05
N SER A 74 13.18 -3.03 12.02
CA SER A 74 12.19 -3.58 12.93
C SER A 74 10.83 -3.73 12.23
N GLU A 75 10.07 -4.76 12.56
CA GLU A 75 8.69 -4.96 12.09
C GLU A 75 7.79 -3.76 12.44
N ASP A 76 8.00 -3.14 13.61
CA ASP A 76 7.23 -1.98 14.06
C ASP A 76 7.40 -0.74 13.19
N ASP A 77 8.49 -0.67 12.42
CA ASP A 77 8.81 0.46 11.52
C ASP A 77 8.24 0.24 10.11
N LEU A 78 7.64 -0.91 9.83
CA LEU A 78 7.11 -1.27 8.51
C LEU A 78 5.64 -0.82 8.33
N PRO A 79 5.22 -0.49 7.09
CA PRO A 79 6.04 -0.45 5.87
C PRO A 79 6.92 0.81 5.77
N LEU A 80 8.11 0.67 5.20
CA LEU A 80 9.00 1.80 4.91
C LEU A 80 8.54 2.58 3.67
N PRO A 81 8.71 3.92 3.64
CA PRO A 81 8.51 4.73 2.43
C PRO A 81 9.31 4.20 1.23
N LEU A 82 8.81 4.38 0.01
CA LEU A 82 9.48 3.90 -1.21
C LEU A 82 10.78 4.67 -1.52
N GLU A 83 10.87 5.89 -1.00
CA GLU A 83 12.00 6.81 -1.12
C GLU A 83 13.05 6.61 -0.03
N ASP A 84 12.86 5.61 0.85
CA ASP A 84 13.84 5.30 1.91
C ASP A 84 15.20 4.96 1.28
N SER A 85 16.24 5.68 1.72
CA SER A 85 17.61 5.54 1.23
C SER A 85 18.21 4.13 1.35
N ARG A 86 17.64 3.29 2.23
CA ARG A 86 18.05 1.89 2.41
C ARG A 86 17.57 0.98 1.28
N ARG A 87 16.63 1.43 0.45
CA ARG A 87 16.09 0.69 -0.70
C ARG A 87 17.03 0.81 -1.90
N ILE A 88 17.96 -0.14 -2.02
CA ILE A 88 19.00 -0.13 -3.06
C ILE A 88 18.92 -1.31 -4.03
N PHE A 89 18.23 -2.39 -3.67
CA PHE A 89 18.14 -3.59 -4.49
C PHE A 89 16.98 -3.52 -5.47
N VAL A 90 17.14 -4.16 -6.62
CA VAL A 90 16.10 -4.23 -7.64
C VAL A 90 14.89 -5.04 -7.14
N SER A 91 13.68 -4.56 -7.42
CA SER A 91 12.42 -5.30 -7.23
C SER A 91 11.94 -5.85 -8.57
N PRO A 92 11.17 -6.96 -8.61
CA PRO A 92 10.41 -7.35 -9.79
C PRO A 92 9.35 -6.31 -10.21
N VAL A 93 8.86 -5.51 -9.26
CA VAL A 93 7.90 -4.43 -9.52
C VAL A 93 8.64 -3.20 -10.04
N PRO A 94 8.38 -2.72 -11.28
CA PRO A 94 9.04 -1.54 -11.81
C PRO A 94 8.88 -0.30 -10.92
N GLY A 95 9.94 0.49 -10.81
CA GLY A 95 9.98 1.72 -10.00
C GLY A 95 10.10 1.49 -8.48
N VAL A 96 9.97 0.25 -8.00
CA VAL A 96 10.12 -0.08 -6.58
C VAL A 96 11.51 -0.65 -6.32
N LYS A 97 12.14 -0.24 -5.22
CA LYS A 97 13.41 -0.80 -4.73
C LYS A 97 13.22 -1.54 -3.41
N LEU A 98 13.99 -2.59 -3.22
CA LEU A 98 14.00 -3.41 -2.02
C LEU A 98 15.16 -3.00 -1.09
N THR A 99 14.95 -3.20 0.20
CA THR A 99 16.02 -3.03 1.20
C THR A 99 16.95 -4.24 1.29
N HIS A 100 16.46 -5.40 0.86
CA HIS A 100 17.17 -6.68 0.86
C HIS A 100 16.95 -7.39 -0.48
N PRO A 101 17.92 -8.18 -0.99
CA PRO A 101 17.82 -8.86 -2.28
C PRO A 101 16.59 -9.76 -2.48
N ALA A 102 16.14 -10.41 -1.41
CA ALA A 102 14.96 -11.27 -1.38
C ALA A 102 13.94 -10.77 -0.34
N GLY A 103 13.93 -9.46 -0.10
CA GLY A 103 13.07 -8.82 0.89
C GLY A 103 11.66 -8.53 0.38
N TYR A 104 10.82 -8.07 1.30
CA TYR A 104 9.46 -7.65 1.00
C TYR A 104 9.39 -6.23 0.39
N LEU A 105 8.29 -5.94 -0.31
CA LEU A 105 8.04 -4.62 -0.90
C LEU A 105 7.91 -3.54 0.19
N GLU A 106 7.35 -3.91 1.33
CA GLU A 106 7.16 -3.11 2.53
C GLU A 106 8.50 -2.77 3.20
N GLY A 107 9.55 -3.53 2.90
CA GLY A 107 10.88 -3.41 3.50
C GLY A 107 11.22 -4.58 4.41
N GLY A 108 12.47 -4.59 4.86
CA GLY A 108 13.02 -5.69 5.66
C GLY A 108 13.44 -6.92 4.82
N PRO A 109 13.99 -7.93 5.50
CA PRO A 109 14.40 -9.19 4.88
C PRO A 109 13.21 -10.05 4.45
N GLY A 110 13.48 -11.09 3.66
CA GLY A 110 12.50 -12.13 3.34
C GLY A 110 12.27 -13.07 4.53
N LEU A 111 11.27 -13.95 4.41
CA LEU A 111 10.99 -14.96 5.43
C LEU A 111 12.20 -15.87 5.67
N ASP A 112 12.32 -16.38 6.90
CA ASP A 112 13.28 -17.43 7.22
C ASP A 112 13.06 -18.63 6.28
N PRO A 113 14.08 -19.09 5.52
CA PRO A 113 13.96 -20.25 4.65
C PRO A 113 13.47 -21.52 5.34
N GLU A 114 13.69 -21.67 6.66
CA GLU A 114 13.15 -22.81 7.42
C GLU A 114 11.65 -22.69 7.70
N MET A 115 11.10 -21.48 7.66
CA MET A 115 9.67 -21.20 7.80
C MET A 115 8.96 -21.07 6.45
N ASP A 116 9.72 -20.96 5.36
CA ASP A 116 9.20 -20.72 4.02
C ASP A 116 8.76 -22.02 3.35
N THR A 117 7.44 -22.24 3.30
CA THR A 117 6.85 -23.39 2.58
C THR A 117 6.76 -23.17 1.07
N PHE A 118 7.12 -21.98 0.57
CA PHE A 118 6.93 -21.62 -0.83
C PHE A 118 7.63 -22.61 -1.77
N GLN A 119 8.83 -23.09 -1.43
CA GLN A 119 9.58 -24.00 -2.29
C GLN A 119 8.82 -25.31 -2.52
N GLU A 120 8.25 -25.89 -1.45
CA GLU A 120 7.48 -27.13 -1.53
C GLU A 120 6.17 -26.92 -2.29
N ASP A 121 5.45 -25.84 -1.97
CA ASP A 121 4.18 -25.47 -2.61
C ASP A 121 4.36 -25.13 -4.10
N PHE A 122 5.49 -24.53 -4.47
CA PHE A 122 5.83 -24.23 -5.86
C PHE A 122 6.08 -25.51 -6.64
N LEU A 123 6.95 -26.41 -6.13
CA LEU A 123 7.25 -27.66 -6.82
C LEU A 123 6.04 -28.59 -6.91
N ALA A 124 5.13 -28.57 -5.93
CA ALA A 124 3.88 -29.31 -5.97
C ALA A 124 2.92 -28.80 -7.07
N ARG A 125 2.92 -27.50 -7.34
CA ARG A 125 2.09 -26.87 -8.40
C ARG A 125 2.70 -27.00 -9.79
N HIS A 126 4.01 -27.21 -9.89
CA HIS A 126 4.76 -27.37 -11.15
C HIS A 126 5.47 -28.72 -11.24
N PRO A 127 4.74 -29.86 -11.22
CA PRO A 127 5.34 -31.19 -11.23
C PRO A 127 6.07 -31.53 -12.54
N ASP A 128 5.86 -30.73 -13.59
CA ASP A 128 6.49 -30.83 -14.90
C ASP A 128 7.86 -30.14 -14.98
N VAL A 129 8.24 -29.33 -13.97
CA VAL A 129 9.54 -28.68 -13.91
C VAL A 129 10.60 -29.68 -13.44
N THR A 130 11.51 -30.06 -14.34
CA THR A 130 12.56 -31.05 -14.08
C THR A 130 13.97 -30.54 -14.31
N THR A 131 14.11 -29.41 -15.02
CA THR A 131 15.40 -28.80 -15.33
C THR A 131 15.56 -27.40 -14.72
N PRO A 132 16.80 -26.93 -14.46
CA PRO A 132 17.04 -25.57 -13.96
C PRO A 132 16.52 -24.47 -14.90
N ALA A 133 16.52 -24.71 -16.21
CA ALA A 133 16.01 -23.77 -17.20
C ALA A 133 14.48 -23.67 -17.14
N GLU A 134 13.78 -24.80 -16.99
CA GLU A 134 12.32 -24.84 -16.76
C GLU A 134 11.96 -24.15 -15.46
N LEU A 135 12.71 -24.39 -14.38
CA LEU A 135 12.48 -23.73 -13.10
C LEU A 135 12.59 -22.20 -13.21
N LYS A 136 13.66 -21.70 -13.85
CA LYS A 136 13.83 -20.26 -14.07
C LYS A 136 12.69 -19.66 -14.89
N SER A 137 12.21 -20.38 -15.91
CA SER A 137 11.09 -19.96 -16.74
C SER A 137 9.76 -19.95 -15.97
N ALA A 138 9.50 -21.00 -15.18
CA ALA A 138 8.30 -21.12 -14.35
C ALA A 138 8.25 -20.03 -13.28
N VAL A 139 9.36 -19.80 -12.56
CA VAL A 139 9.48 -18.72 -11.58
C VAL A 139 9.26 -17.35 -12.24
N GLY A 140 9.86 -17.12 -13.41
CA GLY A 140 9.65 -15.88 -14.16
C GLY A 140 8.17 -15.62 -14.47
N LYS A 141 7.45 -16.64 -14.95
CA LYS A 141 6.01 -16.54 -15.23
C LYS A 141 5.19 -16.25 -13.97
N GLU A 142 5.46 -16.95 -12.86
CA GLU A 142 4.73 -16.69 -11.61
C GLU A 142 4.98 -15.28 -11.08
N VAL A 143 6.21 -14.79 -11.20
CA VAL A 143 6.56 -13.42 -10.82
C VAL A 143 5.81 -12.42 -11.70
N ASP A 144 5.79 -12.62 -13.02
CA ASP A 144 5.05 -11.74 -13.94
C ASP A 144 3.54 -11.74 -13.64
N GLU A 145 2.96 -12.91 -13.39
CA GLU A 145 1.56 -13.05 -12.99
C GLU A 145 1.27 -12.37 -11.64
N ALA A 146 2.16 -12.52 -10.65
CA ALA A 146 2.03 -11.88 -9.34
C ALA A 146 2.13 -10.35 -9.46
N VAL A 147 3.02 -9.84 -10.31
CA VAL A 147 3.15 -8.40 -10.59
C VAL A 147 1.89 -7.86 -11.27
N GLU A 148 1.31 -8.58 -12.23
CA GLU A 148 0.06 -8.15 -12.86
C GLU A 148 -1.13 -8.20 -11.90
N GLN A 149 -1.22 -9.22 -11.04
CA GLN A 149 -2.21 -9.27 -9.96
C GLN A 149 -2.07 -8.08 -9.00
N LEU A 150 -0.83 -7.73 -8.62
CA LEU A 150 -0.55 -6.55 -7.80
C LEU A 150 -1.07 -5.28 -8.50
N LYS A 151 -0.70 -5.06 -9.77
CA LYS A 151 -1.18 -3.91 -10.54
C LYS A 151 -2.70 -3.87 -10.64
N GLU A 152 -3.37 -5.00 -10.84
CA GLU A 152 -4.82 -5.06 -10.86
C GLU A 152 -5.43 -4.62 -9.51
N ARG A 153 -4.88 -5.11 -8.39
CA ARG A 153 -5.30 -4.70 -7.04
C ARG A 153 -5.12 -3.20 -6.82
N LEU A 154 -3.97 -2.65 -7.23
CA LEU A 154 -3.68 -1.21 -7.13
C LEU A 154 -4.63 -0.36 -7.98
N ARG A 155 -4.97 -0.80 -9.21
CA ARG A 155 -5.99 -0.14 -10.06
C ARG A 155 -7.37 -0.16 -9.39
N LYS A 156 -7.79 -1.29 -8.84
CA LYS A 156 -9.07 -1.42 -8.11
C LYS A 156 -9.10 -0.48 -6.90
N ARG A 157 -8.01 -0.42 -6.15
CA ARG A 157 -7.86 0.47 -4.99
C ARG A 157 -7.98 1.95 -5.40
N ARG A 158 -7.24 2.37 -6.44
CA ARG A 158 -7.31 3.74 -6.97
C ARG A 158 -8.74 4.10 -7.39
N ALA A 159 -9.41 3.23 -8.15
CA ALA A 159 -10.79 3.45 -8.56
C ALA A 159 -11.76 3.52 -7.37
N ALA A 160 -11.54 2.70 -6.32
CA ALA A 160 -12.35 2.76 -5.10
C ALA A 160 -12.14 4.09 -4.35
N LYS A 161 -10.90 4.58 -4.27
CA LYS A 161 -10.58 5.88 -3.66
C LYS A 161 -11.25 7.04 -4.40
N GLU A 162 -11.14 7.07 -5.73
CA GLU A 162 -11.78 8.10 -6.57
C GLU A 162 -13.31 8.11 -6.40
N ARG A 163 -13.94 6.92 -6.31
CA ARG A 163 -15.38 6.81 -6.01
C ARG A 163 -15.74 7.31 -4.62
N ASN A 164 -14.94 6.98 -3.61
CA ASN A 164 -15.17 7.45 -2.25
C ASN A 164 -15.09 8.99 -2.17
N GLU A 165 -14.10 9.59 -2.82
CA GLU A 165 -13.97 11.06 -2.90
C GLU A 165 -15.17 11.71 -3.62
N GLN A 166 -15.71 11.07 -4.65
CA GLN A 166 -16.94 11.53 -5.31
C GLN A 166 -18.14 11.47 -4.36
N ILE A 167 -18.33 10.34 -3.67
CA ILE A 167 -19.43 10.15 -2.71
C ILE A 167 -19.32 11.17 -1.56
N GLU A 168 -18.12 11.45 -1.05
CA GLU A 168 -17.92 12.46 -0.01
C GLU A 168 -18.33 13.87 -0.46
N LYS A 169 -18.02 14.23 -1.71
CA LYS A 169 -18.45 15.51 -2.30
C LYS A 169 -19.98 15.57 -2.44
N GLU A 170 -20.61 14.49 -2.89
CA GLU A 170 -22.07 14.40 -3.01
C GLU A 170 -22.75 14.48 -1.64
N LEU A 171 -22.25 13.75 -0.65
CA LEU A 171 -22.75 13.81 0.74
C LEU A 171 -22.60 15.21 1.33
N LYS A 172 -21.49 15.90 1.06
CA LYS A 172 -21.31 17.28 1.48
C LYS A 172 -22.35 18.21 0.83
N ALA A 173 -22.53 18.11 -0.48
CA ALA A 173 -23.53 18.92 -1.19
C ALA A 173 -24.96 18.70 -0.67
N LEU A 174 -25.34 17.44 -0.41
CA LEU A 174 -26.64 17.11 0.16
C LEU A 174 -26.82 17.66 1.59
N ARG A 175 -25.76 17.61 2.42
CA ARG A 175 -25.78 18.21 3.76
C ARG A 175 -25.95 19.72 3.71
N ASP A 176 -25.23 20.39 2.80
CA ASP A 176 -25.31 21.85 2.62
C ASP A 176 -26.71 22.27 2.14
N GLN A 177 -27.32 21.49 1.21
CA GLN A 177 -28.70 21.68 0.77
C GLN A 177 -29.69 21.52 1.93
N HIS A 178 -29.56 20.44 2.70
CA HIS A 178 -30.43 20.19 3.85
C HIS A 178 -30.33 21.29 4.92
N GLU A 179 -29.12 21.78 5.20
CA GLU A 179 -28.91 22.89 6.14
C GLU A 179 -29.58 24.19 5.65
N MET A 180 -29.50 24.46 4.34
CA MET A 180 -30.16 25.61 3.73
C MET A 180 -31.69 25.50 3.82
N GLU A 181 -32.25 24.33 3.54
CA GLU A 181 -33.69 24.06 3.69
C GLU A 181 -34.17 24.28 5.12
N LEU A 182 -33.43 23.77 6.12
CA LEU A 182 -33.74 23.98 7.54
C LEU A 182 -33.69 25.45 7.93
N LYS A 183 -32.70 26.21 7.43
CA LYS A 183 -32.61 27.66 7.65
C LYS A 183 -33.81 28.40 7.07
N ILE A 184 -34.22 28.08 5.85
CA ILE A 184 -35.40 28.67 5.20
C ILE A 184 -36.66 28.33 5.98
N HIS A 185 -36.83 27.06 6.37
CA HIS A 185 -37.99 26.61 7.14
C HIS A 185 -38.10 27.33 8.49
N ASN A 186 -36.99 27.46 9.22
CA ASN A 186 -36.97 28.19 10.50
C ASN A 186 -37.30 29.67 10.32
N ARG A 187 -36.73 30.33 9.29
CA ARG A 187 -37.04 31.72 8.98
C ARG A 187 -38.53 31.93 8.65
N MET A 188 -39.12 31.02 7.88
CA MET A 188 -40.54 31.05 7.54
C MET A 188 -41.43 30.86 8.79
N ARG A 189 -41.02 29.97 9.71
CA ARG A 189 -41.71 29.77 10.99
C ARG A 189 -41.68 31.03 11.85
N GLU A 190 -40.52 31.64 12.04
CA GLU A 190 -40.36 32.88 12.79
C GLU A 190 -41.18 34.04 12.19
N GLU A 191 -41.20 34.16 10.86
CA GLU A 191 -42.00 35.19 10.19
C GLU A 191 -43.51 34.97 10.40
N SER A 192 -43.95 33.71 10.37
CA SER A 192 -45.35 33.33 10.65
C SER A 192 -45.74 33.66 12.09
N GLU A 193 -44.88 33.36 13.06
CA GLU A 193 -45.07 33.70 14.48
C GLU A 193 -45.17 35.21 14.69
N ARG A 194 -44.22 35.99 14.12
CA ARG A 194 -44.26 37.46 14.17
C ARG A 194 -45.54 38.03 13.55
N LYS A 195 -46.03 37.46 12.43
CA LYS A 195 -47.29 37.88 11.81
C LYS A 195 -48.51 37.57 12.70
N LYS A 196 -48.52 36.43 13.40
CA LYS A 196 -49.58 36.09 14.35
C LYS A 196 -49.58 37.04 15.55
N GLU A 197 -48.43 37.28 16.17
CA GLU A 197 -48.27 38.22 17.28
C GLU A 197 -48.72 39.64 16.91
N ALA A 198 -48.32 40.13 15.73
CA ALA A 198 -48.74 41.44 15.24
C ALA A 198 -50.26 41.55 15.02
N ARG A 199 -50.91 40.47 14.55
CA ARG A 199 -52.37 40.42 14.40
C ARG A 199 -53.07 40.40 15.76
N GLU A 200 -52.58 39.62 16.71
CA GLU A 200 -53.14 39.59 18.07
C GLU A 200 -53.00 40.94 18.77
N LYS A 201 -51.84 41.58 18.68
CA LYS A 201 -51.61 42.91 19.27
C LYS A 201 -52.60 43.93 18.71
N ARG A 202 -52.77 43.99 17.38
CA ARG A 202 -53.75 44.87 16.72
C ARG A 202 -55.20 44.58 17.14
N ARG A 203 -55.53 43.34 17.47
CA ARG A 203 -56.86 42.96 17.95
C ARG A 203 -57.08 43.43 19.39
N ARG A 204 -56.12 43.20 20.29
CA ARG A 204 -56.18 43.69 21.68
C ARG A 204 -56.27 45.22 21.72
N ASP A 205 -55.50 45.92 20.89
CA ASP A 205 -55.52 47.38 20.80
C ASP A 205 -56.88 47.93 20.31
N ARG A 206 -57.68 47.14 19.57
CA ARG A 206 -59.03 47.50 19.10
C ARG A 206 -60.16 47.12 20.07
N GLU A 207 -59.96 46.09 20.90
CA GLU A 207 -60.95 45.62 21.86
C GLU A 207 -60.80 46.32 23.24
N GLY A 208 -59.68 46.99 23.49
CA GLY A 208 -59.38 47.70 24.75
C GLY A 208 -59.49 49.23 24.72
N GLY A 209 -60.02 49.82 23.64
CA GLY A 209 -60.32 51.26 23.51
C GLY A 209 -61.81 51.48 23.31
#